data_AF-A0A7K2D816-F1
#
_entry.id   AF-A0A7K2D816-F1
#
_cell.length_a   1.000
_cell.length_b   1.000
_cell.length_c   1.000
_cell.angle_alpha   90.00
_cell.angle_beta   90.00
_cell.angle_gamma   90.00
#
_symmetry.space_group_name_H-M   'P 1'
#
loop_
_entity.id
_entity.type
_entity.pdbx_description
1 polymer ?
#
loop_
_entity_poly.entity_id
_entity_poly.type
_entity_poly.pdbx_seq_one_letter_code
_entity_poly.pdbx_strand_id
1 'polypeptide(L)'
;MPMLSLRTPSPSRRLLLRMSSPRTPMLLLRMSSPRTPMLLPALTSRTRRTEMAVSAKDVKALRDVTGAGMMDAKKALTSADGDMEAARQLLREQGLAKADARSGRDNDQGAIAVAGDGKAAAVVQLKCETDFSAKNAGFTSLVQALADAVLSGGPGAVDTHAAGIEDLKLVLKENIEVGVVDHIQAADGNVLDSYLHRQDGRGVNAVVVEGSGVGAEALHQVALHVAFAKPQFLSASEIPAAEIERERA
;
A
#
# COMPACT_ATOMS: atom_id res chain seq x y z
N MET A 1 48.34 4.19 10.36
CA MET A 1 48.71 2.75 10.37
C MET A 1 48.35 2.20 11.74
N PRO A 2 47.58 1.11 11.89
CA PRO A 2 47.54 -0.14 11.12
C PRO A 2 46.22 -0.32 10.32
N MET A 3 46.22 -0.77 9.06
CA MET A 3 46.37 -2.12 8.49
C MET A 3 45.08 -2.97 8.50
N LEU A 4 44.57 -3.14 7.27
CA LEU A 4 43.51 -3.99 6.70
C LEU A 4 43.16 -5.31 7.42
N SER A 5 41.88 -5.72 7.29
CA SER A 5 41.53 -7.04 6.74
C SER A 5 40.06 -7.11 6.30
N LEU A 6 39.83 -7.08 4.99
CA LEU A 6 38.59 -7.53 4.35
C LEU A 6 38.44 -9.06 4.48
N ARG A 7 37.22 -9.54 4.73
CA ARG A 7 36.85 -10.95 4.57
C ARG A 7 35.59 -11.06 3.72
N THR A 8 35.78 -11.52 2.49
CA THR A 8 34.74 -12.21 1.72
C THR A 8 34.90 -13.72 1.91
N PRO A 9 33.84 -14.52 1.75
CA PRO A 9 34.01 -15.87 1.26
C PRO A 9 33.24 -16.13 -0.05
N SER A 10 33.95 -16.86 -0.89
CA SER A 10 33.66 -17.39 -2.23
C SER A 10 32.48 -18.38 -2.29
N PRO A 11 31.83 -18.55 -3.46
CA PRO A 11 30.79 -19.56 -3.69
C PRO A 11 31.42 -20.92 -4.04
N SER A 12 30.93 -22.00 -3.43
CA SER A 12 31.28 -23.37 -3.84
C SER A 12 30.04 -24.18 -4.20
N ARG A 13 29.91 -24.43 -5.51
CA ARG A 13 29.06 -25.48 -6.09
C ARG A 13 29.47 -26.84 -5.53
N ARG A 14 28.50 -27.67 -5.18
CA ARG A 14 28.63 -29.14 -5.25
C ARG A 14 27.36 -29.76 -5.82
N LEU A 15 27.53 -30.29 -7.02
CA LEU A 15 26.70 -31.24 -7.73
C LEU A 15 26.98 -32.65 -7.15
N LEU A 16 25.97 -33.38 -6.69
CA LEU A 16 25.92 -34.85 -6.48
C LEU A 16 24.58 -35.14 -5.77
N LEU A 17 23.81 -36.19 -6.01
CA LEU A 17 23.73 -37.27 -6.98
C LEU A 17 22.38 -37.94 -6.65
N ARG A 18 21.60 -38.34 -7.65
CA ARG A 18 20.41 -39.19 -7.50
C ARG A 18 20.75 -40.45 -6.68
N MET A 19 19.91 -40.83 -5.72
CA MET A 19 19.63 -42.23 -5.41
C MET A 19 18.17 -42.41 -5.00
N SER A 20 17.45 -43.17 -5.83
CA SER A 20 16.10 -43.67 -5.65
C SER A 20 16.06 -44.79 -4.61
N SER A 21 15.17 -44.70 -3.63
CA SER A 21 14.87 -45.80 -2.71
C SER A 21 13.82 -46.75 -3.30
N PRO A 22 13.93 -48.07 -3.05
CA PRO A 22 13.03 -49.07 -3.62
C PRO A 22 11.71 -49.18 -2.84
N ARG A 23 10.63 -49.37 -3.59
CA ARG A 23 9.28 -49.70 -3.09
C ARG A 23 9.25 -51.16 -2.62
N THR A 24 8.92 -51.38 -1.35
CA THR A 24 8.62 -52.70 -0.79
C THR A 24 7.18 -53.10 -1.14
N PRO A 25 6.90 -54.37 -1.52
CA PRO A 25 5.55 -54.83 -1.81
C PRO A 25 4.84 -55.18 -0.50
N MET A 26 3.70 -54.56 -0.23
CA MET A 26 2.85 -54.91 0.91
C MET A 26 1.98 -56.10 0.51
N LEU A 27 2.24 -57.24 1.15
CA LEU A 27 1.59 -58.53 0.97
C LEU A 27 0.09 -58.43 1.35
N LEU A 28 -0.79 -58.71 0.40
CA LEU A 28 -2.24 -58.73 0.56
C LEU A 28 -2.68 -60.00 1.30
N LEU A 29 -2.77 -59.95 2.63
CA LEU A 29 -3.34 -61.03 3.43
C LEU A 29 -4.86 -60.89 3.51
N ARG A 30 -5.58 -61.70 2.72
CA ARG A 30 -7.02 -61.93 2.83
C ARG A 30 -7.30 -62.63 4.16
N MET A 31 -7.88 -61.92 5.14
CA MET A 31 -8.53 -62.53 6.28
C MET A 31 -10.04 -62.33 6.18
N SER A 32 -10.75 -63.46 6.02
CA SER A 32 -12.20 -63.55 6.05
C SER A 32 -12.70 -63.43 7.49
N SER A 33 -13.33 -62.32 7.84
CA SER A 33 -14.10 -62.18 9.08
C SER A 33 -15.61 -62.33 8.81
N PRO A 34 -16.36 -62.99 9.72
CA PRO A 34 -17.77 -63.31 9.52
C PRO A 34 -18.66 -62.05 9.54
N ARG A 35 -19.72 -62.11 8.73
CA ARG A 35 -20.75 -61.07 8.60
C ARG A 35 -21.53 -60.89 9.90
N THR A 36 -21.26 -59.80 10.62
CA THR A 36 -22.16 -59.26 11.65
C THR A 36 -23.35 -58.59 10.96
N PRO A 37 -24.60 -58.81 11.40
CA PRO A 37 -25.76 -58.17 10.79
C PRO A 37 -25.68 -56.64 10.96
N MET A 38 -25.81 -55.92 9.84
CA MET A 38 -26.02 -54.48 9.81
C MET A 38 -27.30 -54.15 10.59
N LEU A 39 -27.14 -53.62 11.81
CA LEU A 39 -28.18 -52.85 12.44
C LEU A 39 -28.16 -51.47 11.78
N LEU A 40 -29.14 -51.21 10.91
CA LEU A 40 -29.39 -49.90 10.33
C LEU A 40 -29.51 -48.88 11.49
N PRO A 41 -28.63 -47.87 11.61
CA PRO A 41 -28.93 -46.77 12.50
C PRO A 41 -30.16 -46.07 11.93
N ALA A 42 -31.19 -45.93 12.76
CA ALA A 42 -32.38 -45.14 12.46
C ALA A 42 -31.94 -43.80 11.85
N LEU A 43 -32.65 -43.37 10.81
CA LEU A 43 -32.54 -42.02 10.27
C LEU A 43 -32.75 -41.02 11.43
N THR A 44 -31.67 -40.63 12.08
CA THR A 44 -31.64 -39.44 12.91
C THR A 44 -31.98 -38.33 11.95
N SER A 45 -33.17 -37.77 12.11
CA SER A 45 -33.62 -36.57 11.44
C SER A 45 -32.43 -35.62 11.41
N ARG A 46 -31.88 -35.42 10.20
CA ARG A 46 -30.90 -34.38 9.98
C ARG A 46 -31.65 -33.12 10.34
N THR A 47 -31.46 -32.63 11.56
CA THR A 47 -31.94 -31.33 12.01
C THR A 47 -31.39 -30.41 10.95
N ARG A 48 -32.27 -30.02 10.02
CA ARG A 48 -31.97 -29.02 9.03
C ARG A 48 -31.71 -27.83 9.94
N ARG A 49 -30.43 -27.51 10.20
CA ARG A 49 -30.11 -26.19 10.74
C ARG A 49 -30.90 -25.30 9.81
N THR A 50 -31.85 -24.58 10.38
CA THR A 50 -32.40 -23.40 9.75
C THR A 50 -31.20 -22.47 9.59
N GLU A 51 -30.36 -22.74 8.58
CA GLU A 51 -29.56 -21.71 7.96
C GLU A 51 -30.61 -20.71 7.56
N MET A 52 -30.66 -19.59 8.29
CA MET A 52 -31.39 -18.41 7.86
C MET A 52 -30.97 -18.19 6.41
N ALA A 53 -31.89 -18.47 5.49
CA ALA A 53 -31.59 -18.49 4.07
C ALA A 53 -31.45 -17.03 3.65
N VAL A 54 -30.24 -16.48 3.81
CA VAL A 54 -29.91 -15.13 3.38
C VAL A 54 -30.27 -15.02 1.90
N SER A 55 -31.15 -14.08 1.58
CA SER A 55 -31.64 -13.88 0.21
C SER A 55 -30.50 -13.46 -0.71
N ALA A 56 -30.47 -14.00 -1.93
CA ALA A 56 -29.52 -13.55 -2.96
C ALA A 56 -29.63 -12.05 -3.24
N LYS A 57 -30.82 -11.46 -3.05
CA LYS A 57 -31.04 -10.02 -3.18
C LYS A 57 -30.29 -9.24 -2.09
N ASP A 58 -30.32 -9.72 -0.85
CA ASP A 58 -29.68 -9.05 0.29
C ASP A 58 -28.16 -9.18 0.20
N VAL A 59 -27.66 -10.35 -0.23
CA VAL A 59 -26.23 -10.54 -0.53
C VAL A 59 -25.77 -9.56 -1.63
N LYS A 60 -26.54 -9.42 -2.70
CA LYS A 60 -26.23 -8.48 -3.79
C LYS A 60 -26.23 -7.04 -3.27
N ALA A 61 -27.26 -6.64 -2.52
CA ALA A 61 -27.36 -5.31 -1.94
C ALA A 61 -26.16 -4.97 -1.05
N LEU A 62 -25.77 -5.89 -0.15
CA LEU A 62 -24.61 -5.70 0.70
C LEU A 62 -23.31 -5.58 -0.11
N ARG A 63 -23.12 -6.44 -1.11
CA ARG A 63 -21.98 -6.34 -2.03
C ARG A 63 -21.92 -5.00 -2.73
N ASP A 64 -23.05 -4.53 -3.27
CA ASP A 64 -23.08 -3.32 -4.09
C ASP A 64 -22.77 -2.08 -3.24
N VAL A 65 -23.15 -2.08 -1.94
CA VAL A 65 -22.83 -0.98 -1.00
C VAL A 65 -21.40 -1.08 -0.45
N THR A 66 -20.87 -2.28 -0.24
CA THR A 66 -19.56 -2.47 0.44
C THR A 66 -18.38 -2.74 -0.49
N GLY A 67 -18.63 -3.15 -1.75
CA GLY A 67 -17.58 -3.62 -2.67
C GLY A 67 -16.96 -4.97 -2.30
N ALA A 68 -17.50 -5.67 -1.29
CA ALA A 68 -17.04 -6.98 -0.85
C ALA A 68 -17.28 -8.06 -1.92
N GLY A 69 -16.51 -9.15 -1.85
CA GLY A 69 -16.77 -10.32 -2.71
C GLY A 69 -18.14 -10.94 -2.39
N MET A 70 -18.83 -11.50 -3.39
CA MET A 70 -20.17 -12.09 -3.22
C MET A 70 -20.22 -13.12 -2.08
N MET A 71 -19.18 -13.95 -1.97
CA MET A 71 -19.08 -14.96 -0.90
C MET A 71 -18.79 -14.35 0.46
N ASP A 72 -18.00 -13.27 0.52
CA ASP A 72 -17.73 -12.57 1.77
C ASP A 72 -19.01 -11.88 2.28
N ALA A 73 -19.76 -11.22 1.38
CA ALA A 73 -21.07 -10.63 1.70
C ALA A 73 -22.07 -11.68 2.20
N LYS A 74 -22.15 -12.84 1.55
CA LYS A 74 -23.02 -13.94 1.98
C LYS A 74 -22.62 -14.45 3.38
N LYS A 75 -21.33 -14.68 3.60
CA LYS A 75 -20.80 -15.14 4.89
C LYS A 75 -21.04 -14.13 6.01
N ALA A 76 -20.85 -12.83 5.73
CA ALA A 76 -21.09 -11.77 6.69
C ALA A 76 -22.57 -11.71 7.09
N LEU A 77 -23.49 -11.71 6.12
CA LEU A 77 -24.94 -11.76 6.41
C LEU A 77 -25.34 -13.03 7.17
N THR A 78 -24.75 -14.17 6.83
CA THR A 78 -25.02 -15.42 7.54
C THR A 78 -24.52 -15.37 8.98
N SER A 79 -23.38 -14.71 9.22
CA SER A 79 -22.79 -14.57 10.56
C SER A 79 -23.47 -13.49 11.40
N ALA A 80 -24.15 -12.55 10.74
CA ALA A 80 -24.95 -11.49 11.35
C ALA A 80 -26.45 -11.83 11.42
N ASP A 81 -26.83 -13.09 11.20
CA ASP A 81 -28.23 -13.55 11.21
C ASP A 81 -29.18 -12.72 10.30
N GLY A 82 -28.64 -12.20 9.19
CA GLY A 82 -29.36 -11.36 8.23
C GLY A 82 -29.39 -9.86 8.55
N ASP A 83 -28.79 -9.42 9.65
CA ASP A 83 -28.65 -8.00 9.97
C ASP A 83 -27.67 -7.31 9.01
N MET A 84 -28.17 -6.34 8.25
CA MET A 84 -27.41 -5.62 7.24
C MET A 84 -26.30 -4.76 7.85
N GLU A 85 -26.57 -4.05 8.96
CA GLU A 85 -25.60 -3.14 9.57
C GLU A 85 -24.50 -3.93 10.29
N ALA A 86 -24.87 -4.98 11.01
CA ALA A 86 -23.89 -5.88 11.61
C ALA A 86 -23.03 -6.58 10.55
N ALA A 87 -23.62 -7.01 9.42
CA ALA A 87 -22.85 -7.58 8.32
C ALA A 87 -21.91 -6.56 7.66
N ARG A 88 -22.31 -5.28 7.53
CA ARG A 88 -21.43 -4.21 7.04
C ARG A 88 -20.23 -4.02 7.96
N GLN A 89 -20.45 -3.99 9.27
CA GLN A 89 -19.38 -3.83 10.25
C GLN A 89 -18.40 -5.02 10.19
N LEU A 90 -18.91 -6.26 10.15
CA LEU A 90 -18.08 -7.46 9.99
C LEU A 90 -17.23 -7.41 8.71
N LEU A 91 -17.80 -6.96 7.59
CA LEU A 91 -17.06 -6.81 6.34
C LEU A 91 -15.97 -5.74 6.43
N ARG A 92 -16.23 -4.62 7.13
CA ARG A 92 -15.23 -3.58 7.35
C ARG A 92 -14.05 -4.14 8.15
N GLU A 93 -14.31 -4.78 9.28
CA GLU A 93 -13.28 -5.39 10.14
C GLU A 93 -12.45 -6.44 9.40
N GLN A 94 -13.11 -7.35 8.65
CA GLN A 94 -12.42 -8.33 7.83
C GLN A 94 -11.61 -7.69 6.70
N GLY A 95 -12.13 -6.60 6.12
CA GLY A 95 -11.46 -5.84 5.09
C GLY A 95 -10.18 -5.19 5.60
N LEU A 96 -10.22 -4.60 6.80
CA LEU A 96 -9.06 -3.99 7.48
C LEU A 96 -8.00 -5.05 7.80
N ALA A 97 -8.40 -6.19 8.37
CA ALA A 97 -7.47 -7.30 8.60
C ALA A 97 -6.82 -7.81 7.30
N LYS A 98 -7.57 -7.87 6.20
CA LYS A 98 -7.02 -8.21 4.88
C LYS A 98 -6.09 -7.11 4.35
N ALA A 99 -6.36 -5.83 4.64
CA ALA A 99 -5.50 -4.71 4.26
C ALA A 99 -4.18 -4.74 5.01
N ASP A 100 -4.20 -5.04 6.30
CA ASP A 100 -2.98 -5.20 7.11
C ASP A 100 -2.10 -6.34 6.57
N ALA A 101 -2.71 -7.43 6.12
CA ALA A 101 -2.00 -8.52 5.46
C ALA A 101 -1.36 -8.13 4.10
N ARG A 102 -1.73 -6.98 3.51
CA ARG A 102 -1.12 -6.42 2.29
C ARG A 102 0.02 -5.44 2.58
N SER A 103 0.21 -4.98 3.81
CA SER A 103 1.22 -3.97 4.17
C SER A 103 2.66 -4.34 3.78
N GLY A 104 2.97 -5.63 3.67
CA GLY A 104 4.28 -6.12 3.24
C GLY A 104 4.48 -6.20 1.71
N ARG A 105 3.56 -5.70 0.89
CA ARG A 105 3.69 -5.68 -0.57
C ARG A 105 4.33 -4.37 -1.04
N ASP A 106 5.12 -4.45 -2.10
CA ASP A 106 5.72 -3.26 -2.72
C ASP A 106 4.64 -2.34 -3.30
N ASN A 107 4.79 -1.05 -3.06
CA ASN A 107 3.84 0.01 -3.42
C ASN A 107 4.56 1.22 -4.03
N ASP A 108 5.39 0.97 -5.04
CA ASP A 108 6.26 1.98 -5.67
C ASP A 108 5.51 2.94 -6.61
N GLN A 109 4.19 2.77 -6.78
CA GLN A 109 3.34 3.73 -7.50
C GLN A 109 2.69 4.71 -6.51
N GLY A 110 1.95 5.68 -7.02
CA GLY A 110 1.26 6.66 -6.18
C GLY A 110 1.03 7.99 -6.85
N ALA A 111 0.61 8.98 -6.06
CA ALA A 111 0.43 10.35 -6.51
C ALA A 111 1.09 11.29 -5.51
N ILE A 112 1.57 12.42 -6.03
CA ILE A 112 2.12 13.52 -5.23
C ILE A 112 1.20 14.72 -5.36
N ALA A 113 0.93 15.41 -4.25
CA ALA A 113 0.28 16.71 -4.24
C ALA A 113 1.17 17.74 -3.56
N VAL A 114 1.00 18.99 -3.98
CA VAL A 114 1.63 20.16 -3.37
C VAL A 114 0.54 21.16 -3.04
N ALA A 115 0.60 21.71 -1.84
CA ALA A 115 -0.20 22.85 -1.41
C ALA A 115 0.75 23.95 -0.93
N GLY A 116 0.47 25.22 -1.19
CA GLY A 116 1.32 26.31 -0.74
C GLY A 116 0.72 27.68 -0.96
N ASP A 117 1.23 28.67 -0.23
CA ASP A 117 0.78 30.07 -0.26
C ASP A 117 1.92 31.06 -0.55
N GLY A 118 3.09 30.54 -0.95
CA GLY A 118 4.30 31.31 -1.22
C GLY A 118 5.15 31.64 0.03
N LYS A 119 4.65 31.34 1.23
CA LYS A 119 5.39 31.42 2.50
C LYS A 119 5.55 30.05 3.16
N ALA A 120 4.59 29.18 2.94
CA ALA A 120 4.62 27.79 3.32
C ALA A 120 4.32 26.91 2.11
N ALA A 121 4.88 25.70 2.12
CA ALA A 121 4.56 24.65 1.17
C ALA A 121 4.49 23.30 1.87
N ALA A 122 3.54 22.48 1.47
CA ALA A 122 3.38 21.10 1.88
C ALA A 122 3.49 20.19 0.66
N VAL A 123 4.30 19.14 0.77
CA VAL A 123 4.43 18.09 -0.24
C VAL A 123 4.02 16.77 0.40
N VAL A 124 3.02 16.11 -0.17
CA VAL A 124 2.57 14.80 0.31
C VAL A 124 2.56 13.81 -0.84
N GLN A 125 3.15 12.65 -0.60
CA GLN A 125 3.05 11.47 -1.45
C GLN A 125 2.11 10.46 -0.82
N LEU A 126 1.14 9.97 -1.59
CA LEU A 126 0.35 8.79 -1.26
C LEU A 126 0.76 7.65 -2.19
N LYS A 127 1.20 6.53 -1.63
CA LYS A 127 1.74 5.37 -2.35
C LYS A 127 0.66 4.30 -2.59
N CYS A 128 0.79 3.54 -3.66
CA CYS A 128 -0.06 2.39 -3.99
C CYS A 128 0.68 1.35 -4.84
N GLU A 129 0.07 0.17 -5.06
CA GLU A 129 0.70 -0.92 -5.81
C GLU A 129 0.71 -0.64 -7.32
N THR A 130 -0.39 -0.09 -7.86
CA THR A 130 -0.54 0.08 -9.32
C THR A 130 -0.74 1.53 -9.75
N ASP A 131 -0.37 1.82 -10.99
CA ASP A 131 -0.61 3.13 -11.59
C ASP A 131 -2.12 3.38 -11.76
N PHE A 132 -2.93 2.36 -12.06
CA PHE A 132 -4.40 2.46 -12.16
C PHE A 132 -5.05 3.00 -10.89
N SER A 133 -4.59 2.55 -9.73
CA SER A 133 -5.04 3.06 -8.43
C SER A 133 -4.59 4.50 -8.21
N ALA A 134 -3.37 4.86 -8.60
CA ALA A 134 -2.84 6.22 -8.45
C ALA A 134 -3.59 7.30 -9.23
N LYS A 135 -4.24 6.94 -10.36
CA LYS A 135 -5.08 7.84 -11.18
C LYS A 135 -6.56 7.82 -10.80
N ASN A 136 -6.96 7.03 -9.79
CA ASN A 136 -8.33 7.03 -9.29
C ASN A 136 -8.70 8.41 -8.72
N ALA A 137 -9.87 8.93 -9.04
CA ALA A 137 -10.31 10.27 -8.60
C ALA A 137 -10.37 10.41 -7.07
N GLY A 138 -10.76 9.36 -6.34
CA GLY A 138 -10.73 9.35 -4.88
C GLY A 138 -9.31 9.39 -4.33
N PHE A 139 -8.37 8.71 -4.99
CA PHE A 139 -6.96 8.71 -4.63
C PHE A 139 -6.31 10.08 -4.83
N THR A 140 -6.50 10.69 -6.00
CA THR A 140 -5.95 12.02 -6.31
C THR A 140 -6.58 13.13 -5.46
N SER A 141 -7.87 13.00 -5.13
CA SER A 141 -8.53 13.94 -4.21
C SER A 141 -8.01 13.81 -2.78
N LEU A 142 -7.78 12.57 -2.31
CA LEU A 142 -7.27 12.35 -0.95
C LEU A 142 -5.85 12.88 -0.78
N VAL A 143 -4.95 12.65 -1.74
CA VAL A 143 -3.56 13.17 -1.63
C VAL A 143 -3.54 14.70 -1.64
N GLN A 144 -4.44 15.36 -2.38
CA GLN A 144 -4.58 16.82 -2.31
C GLN A 144 -5.07 17.27 -0.93
N ALA A 145 -6.12 16.63 -0.40
CA ALA A 145 -6.63 16.94 0.94
C ALA A 145 -5.57 16.75 2.04
N LEU A 146 -4.73 15.73 1.92
CA LEU A 146 -3.58 15.52 2.80
C LEU A 146 -2.58 16.69 2.71
N ALA A 147 -2.22 17.13 1.50
CA ALA A 147 -1.32 18.28 1.32
C ALA A 147 -1.91 19.57 1.91
N ASP A 148 -3.21 19.82 1.72
CA ASP A 148 -3.90 20.99 2.27
C ASP A 148 -3.93 20.94 3.82
N ALA A 149 -4.16 19.76 4.40
CA ALA A 149 -4.12 19.54 5.84
C ALA A 149 -2.70 19.79 6.39
N VAL A 150 -1.67 19.27 5.73
CA VAL A 150 -0.27 19.45 6.13
C VAL A 150 0.18 20.90 6.02
N LEU A 151 -0.26 21.63 5.01
CA LEU A 151 0.02 23.06 4.89
C LEU A 151 -0.52 23.85 6.10
N SER A 152 -1.70 23.47 6.58
CA SER A 152 -2.40 24.19 7.66
C SER A 152 -1.97 23.75 9.06
N GLY A 153 -1.67 22.45 9.23
CA GLY A 153 -1.47 21.81 10.53
C GLY A 153 -0.10 21.16 10.73
N GLY A 154 0.80 21.27 9.76
CA GLY A 154 2.11 20.62 9.75
C GLY A 154 2.06 19.12 9.43
N PRO A 155 3.21 18.41 9.45
CA PRO A 155 3.32 17.04 8.96
C PRO A 155 2.37 16.02 9.63
N GLY A 156 2.08 16.20 10.92
CA GLY A 156 1.16 15.30 11.65
C GLY A 156 -0.31 15.42 11.23
N ALA A 157 -0.67 16.46 10.47
CA ALA A 157 -2.05 16.64 10.01
C ALA A 157 -2.50 15.58 8.99
N VAL A 158 -1.59 14.75 8.45
CA VAL A 158 -1.98 13.58 7.65
C VAL A 158 -2.92 12.63 8.39
N ASP A 159 -2.81 12.57 9.73
CA ASP A 159 -3.62 11.70 10.58
C ASP A 159 -5.11 12.09 10.57
N THR A 160 -5.46 13.34 10.24
CA THR A 160 -6.86 13.77 10.13
C THR A 160 -7.60 13.08 9.00
N HIS A 161 -6.88 12.45 8.07
CA HIS A 161 -7.41 11.73 6.92
C HIS A 161 -7.19 10.20 7.00
N ALA A 162 -6.81 9.67 8.17
CA ALA A 162 -6.58 8.22 8.37
C ALA A 162 -7.75 7.35 7.88
N ALA A 163 -8.99 7.75 8.17
CA ALA A 163 -10.18 7.04 7.72
C ALA A 163 -10.30 6.98 6.18
N GLY A 164 -9.93 8.05 5.48
CA GLY A 164 -9.92 8.08 4.02
C GLY A 164 -8.88 7.15 3.41
N ILE A 165 -7.71 7.03 4.05
CA ILE A 165 -6.65 6.09 3.64
C ILE A 165 -7.12 4.65 3.84
N GLU A 166 -7.73 4.34 4.99
CA GLU A 166 -8.34 3.03 5.24
C GLU A 166 -9.40 2.69 4.20
N ASP A 167 -10.29 3.63 3.87
CA ASP A 167 -11.35 3.41 2.90
C ASP A 167 -10.77 3.10 1.50
N LEU A 168 -9.70 3.79 1.08
CA LEU A 168 -9.01 3.46 -0.16
C LEU A 168 -8.39 2.05 -0.12
N LYS A 169 -7.77 1.64 1.00
CA LYS A 169 -7.23 0.26 1.17
C LYS A 169 -8.32 -0.81 1.01
N LEU A 170 -9.54 -0.50 1.45
CA LEU A 170 -10.69 -1.40 1.36
C LEU A 170 -11.27 -1.46 -0.07
N VAL A 171 -11.44 -0.29 -0.70
CA VAL A 171 -12.05 -0.16 -2.03
C VAL A 171 -11.11 -0.67 -3.12
N LEU A 172 -9.86 -0.21 -3.10
CA LEU A 172 -8.86 -0.54 -4.14
C LEU A 172 -8.18 -1.89 -3.88
N LYS A 173 -8.24 -2.40 -2.64
CA LYS A 173 -7.66 -3.69 -2.24
C LYS A 173 -6.15 -3.80 -2.51
N GLU A 174 -5.46 -2.68 -2.43
CA GLU A 174 -4.01 -2.54 -2.54
C GLU A 174 -3.38 -2.16 -1.21
N ASN A 175 -2.07 -2.28 -1.11
CA ASN A 175 -1.25 -1.64 -0.11
C ASN A 175 -1.13 -0.14 -0.41
N ILE A 176 -1.78 0.68 0.42
CA ILE A 176 -1.77 2.14 0.30
C ILE A 176 -1.19 2.72 1.58
N GLU A 177 -0.22 3.60 1.45
CA GLU A 177 0.42 4.24 2.60
C GLU A 177 0.81 5.67 2.29
N VAL A 178 0.93 6.49 3.33
CA VAL A 178 1.54 7.81 3.20
C VAL A 178 3.05 7.60 3.02
N GLY A 179 3.61 8.20 1.98
CA GLY A 179 5.04 8.23 1.70
C GLY A 179 5.67 9.50 2.27
N VAL A 180 6.37 10.24 1.41
CA VAL A 180 6.97 11.53 1.77
C VAL A 180 5.91 12.51 2.28
N VAL A 181 6.22 13.18 3.39
CA VAL A 181 5.46 14.30 3.94
C VAL A 181 6.45 15.36 4.35
N ASP A 182 6.50 16.45 3.59
CA ASP A 182 7.33 17.60 3.91
C ASP A 182 6.48 18.84 4.08
N HIS A 183 6.87 19.68 5.04
CA HIS A 183 6.27 20.98 5.30
C HIS A 183 7.40 21.99 5.46
N ILE A 184 7.45 22.95 4.54
CA ILE A 184 8.54 23.91 4.39
C ILE A 184 7.99 25.29 4.70
N GLN A 185 8.69 26.01 5.56
CA GLN A 185 8.42 27.41 5.87
C GLN A 185 9.56 28.24 5.30
N ALA A 186 9.24 29.28 4.53
CA ALA A 186 10.21 30.20 3.99
C ALA A 186 10.93 30.93 5.14
N ALA A 187 12.24 31.14 4.99
CA ALA A 187 12.96 32.06 5.85
C ALA A 187 12.44 33.50 5.67
N ASP A 188 12.73 34.35 6.65
CA ASP A 188 12.29 35.73 6.66
C ASP A 188 12.75 36.48 5.39
N GLY A 189 11.80 37.10 4.70
CA GLY A 189 12.06 37.83 3.45
C GLY A 189 12.12 36.95 2.19
N ASN A 190 12.12 35.62 2.33
CA ASN A 190 12.12 34.70 1.20
C ASN A 190 10.70 34.40 0.70
N VAL A 191 10.63 33.80 -0.48
CA VAL A 191 9.41 33.27 -1.09
C VAL A 191 9.64 31.84 -1.55
N LEU A 192 8.59 31.03 -1.46
CA LEU A 192 8.56 29.70 -2.04
C LEU A 192 7.87 29.74 -3.40
N ASP A 193 8.36 28.93 -4.33
CA ASP A 193 7.61 28.51 -5.50
C ASP A 193 7.63 26.98 -5.59
N SER A 194 6.65 26.41 -6.29
CA SER A 194 6.56 24.97 -6.47
C SER A 194 6.18 24.59 -7.89
N TYR A 195 6.71 23.45 -8.32
CA TYR A 195 6.34 22.83 -9.59
C TYR A 195 5.92 21.39 -9.37
N LEU A 196 4.73 21.05 -9.87
CA LEU A 196 4.19 19.69 -9.86
C LEU A 196 4.07 19.18 -11.29
N HIS A 197 4.94 18.24 -11.67
CA HIS A 197 4.82 17.54 -12.94
C HIS A 197 3.65 16.57 -12.85
N ARG A 198 2.65 16.76 -13.72
CA ARG A 198 1.45 15.92 -13.79
C ARG A 198 1.50 15.04 -15.03
N GLN A 199 1.22 13.75 -14.84
CA GLN A 199 1.08 12.76 -15.90
C GLN A 199 -0.18 11.93 -15.62
N ASP A 200 -0.98 11.68 -16.66
CA ASP A 200 -2.22 10.88 -16.57
C ASP A 200 -3.17 11.31 -15.44
N GLY A 201 -3.27 12.62 -15.19
CA GLY A 201 -4.17 13.20 -14.20
C GLY A 201 -3.67 13.19 -12.74
N ARG A 202 -2.45 12.70 -12.48
CA ARG A 202 -1.83 12.67 -11.13
C ARG A 202 -0.47 13.37 -11.12
N GLY A 203 -0.04 13.84 -9.96
CA GLY A 203 1.33 14.32 -9.75
C GLY A 203 2.31 13.16 -9.65
N VAL A 204 3.44 13.26 -10.36
CA VAL A 204 4.48 12.20 -10.40
C VAL A 204 5.86 12.69 -9.99
N ASN A 205 6.07 14.01 -9.98
CA ASN A 205 7.29 14.66 -9.49
C ASN A 205 6.92 16.04 -8.94
N ALA A 206 7.39 16.38 -7.75
CA ALA A 206 7.16 17.66 -7.10
C ALA A 206 8.49 18.30 -6.71
N VAL A 207 8.57 19.60 -6.90
CA VAL A 207 9.71 20.43 -6.50
C VAL A 207 9.17 21.64 -5.74
N VAL A 208 9.81 21.97 -4.64
CA VAL A 208 9.65 23.25 -3.93
C VAL A 208 11.00 23.93 -3.93
N VAL A 209 11.04 25.21 -4.28
CA VAL A 209 12.23 26.04 -4.26
C VAL A 209 11.99 27.27 -3.40
N GLU A 210 13.01 27.65 -2.66
CA GLU A 210 13.03 28.87 -1.87
C GLU A 210 13.97 29.88 -2.54
N GLY A 211 13.53 31.14 -2.64
CA GLY A 211 14.31 32.20 -3.24
C GLY A 211 14.25 33.50 -2.44
N SER A 212 15.38 34.20 -2.38
CA SER A 212 15.53 35.53 -1.78
C SER A 212 15.81 36.56 -2.87
N GLY A 213 15.08 37.68 -2.90
CA GLY A 213 15.38 38.79 -3.83
C GLY A 213 15.26 38.44 -5.32
N VAL A 214 14.52 37.38 -5.65
CA VAL A 214 14.33 36.86 -7.01
C VAL A 214 12.88 37.08 -7.44
N GLY A 215 12.67 37.40 -8.72
CA GLY A 215 11.32 37.51 -9.29
C GLY A 215 10.64 36.15 -9.42
N ALA A 216 9.32 36.11 -9.30
CA ALA A 216 8.53 34.87 -9.35
C ALA A 216 8.80 34.03 -10.62
N GLU A 217 8.92 34.67 -11.78
CA GLU A 217 9.21 33.97 -13.04
C GLU A 217 10.58 33.27 -13.00
N ALA A 218 11.63 33.94 -12.51
CA ALA A 218 12.96 33.36 -12.43
C ALA A 218 13.00 32.20 -11.42
N LEU A 219 12.32 32.34 -10.28
CA LEU A 219 12.21 31.27 -9.30
C LEU A 219 11.46 30.05 -9.87
N HIS A 220 10.42 30.28 -10.67
CA HIS A 220 9.69 29.22 -11.35
C HIS A 220 10.55 28.47 -12.38
N GLN A 221 11.38 29.18 -13.15
CA GLN A 221 12.33 28.54 -14.07
C GLN A 221 13.36 27.67 -13.32
N VAL A 222 13.77 28.07 -12.12
CA VAL A 222 14.62 27.24 -11.26
C VAL A 222 13.87 25.98 -10.82
N ALA A 223 12.60 26.09 -10.41
CA ALA A 223 11.79 24.92 -10.06
C ALA A 223 11.69 23.90 -11.23
N LEU A 224 11.44 24.39 -12.45
CA LEU A 224 11.42 23.59 -13.67
C LEU A 224 12.76 22.93 -13.96
N HIS A 225 13.86 23.68 -13.81
CA HIS A 225 15.21 23.16 -13.99
C HIS A 225 15.50 22.03 -13.00
N VAL A 226 15.19 22.23 -11.71
CA VAL A 226 15.39 21.21 -10.66
C VAL A 226 14.58 19.96 -10.95
N ALA A 227 13.31 20.10 -11.39
CA ALA A 227 12.44 18.96 -11.71
C ALA A 227 13.01 18.09 -12.85
N PHE A 228 13.69 18.71 -13.81
CA PHE A 228 14.34 18.03 -14.93
C PHE A 228 15.73 17.49 -14.59
N ALA A 229 16.62 18.35 -14.08
CA ALA A 229 18.04 18.06 -13.89
C ALA A 229 18.33 17.26 -12.60
N LYS A 230 17.42 17.29 -11.62
CA LYS A 230 17.53 16.59 -10.33
C LYS A 230 18.89 16.82 -9.64
N PRO A 231 19.33 18.08 -9.46
CA PRO A 231 20.59 18.36 -8.78
C PRO A 231 20.54 17.83 -7.35
N GLN A 232 21.65 17.26 -6.89
CA GLN A 232 21.77 16.71 -5.53
C GLN A 232 22.23 17.75 -4.51
N PHE A 233 22.83 18.85 -4.97
CA PHE A 233 23.43 19.90 -4.14
C PHE A 233 23.09 21.27 -4.72
N LEU A 234 23.01 22.31 -3.87
CA LEU A 234 22.74 23.68 -4.34
C LEU A 234 24.02 24.35 -4.85
N SER A 235 25.17 24.01 -4.27
CA SER A 235 26.47 24.57 -4.64
C SER A 235 27.58 23.52 -4.67
N ALA A 236 28.65 23.79 -5.42
CA ALA A 236 29.80 22.88 -5.50
C ALA A 236 30.50 22.66 -4.14
N SER A 237 30.42 23.64 -3.24
CA SER A 237 30.96 23.56 -1.89
C SER A 237 30.21 22.61 -0.96
N GLU A 238 28.96 22.26 -1.28
CA GLU A 238 28.15 21.32 -0.48
C GLU A 238 28.44 19.85 -0.83
N ILE A 239 29.20 19.59 -1.89
CA ILE A 239 29.54 18.23 -2.31
C ILE A 239 30.49 17.61 -1.29
N PRO A 240 30.14 16.48 -0.64
CA PRO A 240 30.99 15.83 0.34
C PRO A 240 32.33 15.39 -0.28
N ALA A 241 33.44 15.58 0.43
CA ALA A 241 34.77 15.20 -0.06
C ALA A 241 34.84 13.72 -0.48
N ALA A 242 34.16 12.83 0.24
CA ALA A 242 34.09 11.41 -0.10
C ALA A 242 33.39 11.14 -1.46
N GLU A 243 32.43 11.97 -1.86
CA GLU A 243 31.79 11.91 -3.18
C GLU A 243 32.80 12.29 -4.27
N ILE A 244 33.51 13.40 -4.06
CA ILE A 244 34.54 13.91 -4.97
C ILE A 244 35.66 12.89 -5.15
N GLU A 245 36.12 12.28 -4.06
CA GLU A 245 37.18 11.26 -4.08
C GLU A 245 36.73 10.00 -4.82
N ARG A 246 35.48 9.56 -4.62
CA ARG A 246 34.93 8.41 -5.35
C ARG A 246 34.89 8.65 -6.85
N GLU A 247 34.46 9.82 -7.30
CA GLU A 247 34.37 10.15 -8.73
C GLU A 247 35.76 10.37 -9.38
N ARG A 248 36.81 10.60 -8.58
CA ARG A 248 38.20 10.76 -9.05
C ARG A 248 38.98 9.45 -9.16
N ALA A 249 38.51 8.38 -8.52
CA ALA A 249 39.16 7.07 -8.46
C ALA A 249 38.84 6.20 -9.69
#